data_AF-X1DM88-F1
#
_entry.id   AF-X1DM88-F1
#
_cell.length_a   1.000
_cell.length_b   1.000
_cell.length_c   1.000
_cell.angle_alpha   90.00
_cell.angle_beta   90.00
_cell.angle_gamma   90.00
#
_symmetry.space_group_name_H-M   'P 1'
#
loop_
_entity.id
_entity.type
_entity.pdbx_description
1 polymer ?
#
loop_
_entity_poly.entity_id
_entity_poly.type
_entity_poly.pdbx_seq_one_letter_code
_entity_poly.pdbx_strand_id
1 'polypeptide(L)'
;MFAGDIKYNIILNNEVDDNKMIEYSKYVNAHNFISKLKKRYDNVVSEGGSNLSTGQRQLIAFARALAKEPRILILDEATSSIDSE
;
A
#
# COMPACT_ATOMS: atom_id res chain seq x y z
N MET A 1 -1.99 8.10 6.27
CA MET A 1 -2.18 8.09 4.79
C MET A 1 -2.38 9.52 4.36
N PHE A 2 -1.93 9.88 3.16
CA PHE A 2 -2.05 11.23 2.62
C PHE A 2 -3.16 11.28 1.56
N ALA A 3 -3.79 12.45 1.43
CA ALA A 3 -4.70 12.70 0.31
C ALA A 3 -3.93 12.59 -1.02
N GLY A 4 -4.51 11.93 -2.01
CA GLY A 4 -3.86 11.65 -3.30
C GLY A 4 -4.42 10.40 -3.93
N ASP A 5 -3.58 9.60 -4.59
CA ASP A 5 -3.93 8.27 -5.07
C ASP A 5 -3.13 7.17 -4.34
N ILE A 6 -3.45 5.91 -4.65
CA ILE A 6 -2.78 4.75 -4.05
C ILE A 6 -1.30 4.72 -4.46
N LYS A 7 -1.00 4.99 -5.74
CA LYS A 7 0.38 5.04 -6.25
C LYS A 7 1.25 6.02 -5.47
N TYR A 8 0.79 7.25 -5.28
CA TYR A 8 1.43 8.29 -4.48
C TYR A 8 1.68 7.82 -3.05
N ASN A 9 0.67 7.19 -2.44
CA ASN A 9 0.81 6.66 -1.08
C ASN A 9 1.78 5.48 -0.99
N ILE A 10 1.97 4.66 -2.03
CA ILE A 10 2.97 3.57 -2.02
C ILE A 10 4.38 4.12 -2.27
N ILE A 11 4.55 4.96 -3.29
CA ILE A 11 5.87 5.45 -3.73
C ILE A 11 6.44 6.46 -2.72
N LEU A 12 5.62 7.40 -2.23
CA LEU A 12 5.96 8.40 -1.21
C LEU A 12 7.42 8.92 -1.26
N ASN A 13 7.72 9.76 -2.25
CA ASN A 13 9.04 10.37 -2.49
C ASN A 13 10.19 9.39 -2.81
N ASN A 14 9.86 8.21 -3.32
CA ASN A 14 10.85 7.25 -3.78
C ASN A 14 10.91 7.18 -5.31
N GLU A 15 12.06 6.81 -5.85
CA GLU A 15 12.24 6.61 -7.30
C GLU A 15 12.06 5.13 -7.63
N VAL A 16 10.80 4.68 -7.56
CA VAL A 16 10.41 3.29 -7.89
C VAL A 16 9.51 3.32 -9.12
N ASP A 17 9.85 2.53 -10.13
CA ASP A 17 9.02 2.40 -11.32
C ASP A 17 7.71 1.65 -11.03
N ASP A 18 6.74 1.81 -11.93
CA ASP A 18 5.40 1.24 -11.75
C ASP A 18 5.40 -0.29 -11.69
N ASN A 19 6.28 -0.96 -12.43
CA ASN A 19 6.34 -2.43 -12.41
C ASN A 19 6.83 -2.93 -11.06
N LYS A 20 7.86 -2.29 -10.50
CA LYS A 20 8.41 -2.65 -9.20
C LYS A 20 7.46 -2.30 -8.06
N MET A 21 6.76 -1.17 -8.16
CA MET A 21 5.66 -0.81 -7.25
C MET A 21 4.55 -1.87 -7.26
N ILE A 22 4.16 -2.37 -8.44
CA ILE A 22 3.19 -3.46 -8.59
C ILE A 22 3.73 -4.76 -8.00
N GLU A 23 5.00 -5.07 -8.21
CA GLU A 23 5.67 -6.25 -7.62
C GLU A 23 5.62 -6.21 -6.09
N TYR A 24 6.04 -5.11 -5.47
CA TYR A 24 5.94 -4.94 -4.01
C TYR A 24 4.51 -5.04 -3.50
N SER A 25 3.55 -4.45 -4.24
CA SER A 25 2.13 -4.56 -3.90
C SER A 25 1.62 -6.00 -3.95
N LYS A 26 2.17 -6.84 -4.83
CA LYS A 26 1.83 -8.27 -4.88
C LYS A 26 2.43 -9.02 -3.70
N TYR A 27 3.69 -8.74 -3.31
CA TYR A 27 4.33 -9.38 -2.16
C TYR A 27 3.58 -9.18 -0.85
N VAL A 28 2.92 -8.03 -0.68
CA VAL A 28 2.12 -7.73 0.52
C VAL A 28 0.62 -7.96 0.31
N ASN A 29 0.21 -8.65 -0.75
CA ASN A 29 -1.21 -8.91 -1.07
C ASN A 29 -2.08 -7.66 -1.31
N ALA A 30 -1.50 -6.46 -1.38
CA ALA A 30 -2.21 -5.22 -1.66
C ALA A 30 -2.80 -5.21 -3.08
N HIS A 31 -2.07 -5.78 -4.04
CA HIS A 31 -2.48 -5.81 -5.45
C HIS A 31 -3.88 -6.41 -5.65
N ASN A 32 -4.25 -7.40 -4.84
CA ASN A 32 -5.53 -8.11 -4.98
C ASN A 32 -6.74 -7.23 -4.71
N PHE A 33 -6.70 -6.36 -3.70
CA PHE A 33 -7.79 -5.40 -3.47
C PHE A 33 -7.69 -4.20 -4.42
N ILE A 34 -6.48 -3.73 -4.72
CA ILE A 34 -6.26 -2.58 -5.61
C ILE A 34 -6.82 -2.88 -7.00
N SER A 35 -6.58 -4.08 -7.53
CA SER A 35 -7.06 -4.51 -8.84
C SER A 35 -8.59 -4.59 -8.96
N LYS A 36 -9.31 -4.68 -7.82
CA LYS A 36 -10.79 -4.65 -7.78
C LYS A 36 -11.36 -3.22 -7.79
N LEU A 37 -10.53 -2.20 -7.56
CA LEU A 37 -10.96 -0.80 -7.59
C LEU A 37 -11.09 -0.30 -9.04
N LYS A 38 -12.08 0.55 -9.31
CA LYS A 38 -12.37 1.09 -10.64
C LYS A 38 -11.16 1.78 -11.29
N LYS A 39 -10.38 2.53 -10.50
CA LYS A 39 -9.19 3.25 -10.95
C LYS A 39 -7.86 2.57 -10.55
N ARG A 40 -7.92 1.37 -9.97
CA ARG A 40 -6.74 0.62 -9.53
C ARG A 40 -5.76 1.49 -8.71
N TYR A 41 -4.52 1.64 -9.15
CA TYR A 41 -3.48 2.43 -8.47
C TYR A 41 -3.74 3.94 -8.49
N ASP A 42 -4.53 4.42 -9.45
CA ASP A 42 -4.97 5.83 -9.54
C ASP A 42 -6.26 6.07 -8.74
N ASN A 43 -6.67 5.10 -7.92
CA ASN A 43 -7.83 5.27 -7.05
C ASN A 43 -7.54 6.29 -5.96
N VAL A 44 -8.49 7.20 -5.75
CA VAL A 44 -8.35 8.30 -4.78
C VAL A 44 -8.27 7.73 -3.36
N VAL A 45 -7.35 8.29 -2.59
CA VAL A 45 -7.21 8.09 -1.15
C VAL A 45 -7.56 9.42 -0.48
N SER A 46 -8.59 9.41 0.35
CA SER A 46 -8.99 10.57 1.15
C SER A 46 -7.97 10.83 2.27
N GLU A 47 -8.01 12.02 2.86
CA GLU A 47 -7.18 12.35 4.01
C GLU A 47 -7.35 11.30 5.13
N GLY A 48 -6.23 10.89 5.74
CA GLY A 48 -6.20 9.80 6.72
C GLY A 48 -6.50 8.40 6.15
N GLY A 49 -6.85 8.28 4.87
CA GLY A 49 -7.30 7.02 4.27
C GLY A 49 -8.70 6.60 4.76
N SER A 50 -9.57 7.57 5.04
CA SER A 50 -10.93 7.35 5.56
C SER A 50 -11.83 6.53 4.64
N ASN A 51 -11.52 6.48 3.35
CA ASN A 51 -12.23 5.69 2.34
C ASN A 51 -11.65 4.28 2.13
N LEU A 52 -10.71 3.85 2.97
CA LEU A 52 -10.10 2.52 2.94
C LEU A 52 -10.36 1.79 4.27
N SER A 53 -10.44 0.47 4.25
CA SER A 53 -10.47 -0.31 5.49
C SER A 53 -9.12 -0.22 6.21
N THR A 54 -9.09 -0.56 7.52
CA THR A 54 -7.85 -0.59 8.29
C THR A 54 -6.83 -1.55 7.67
N GLY A 55 -7.24 -2.77 7.30
CA GLY A 55 -6.38 -3.74 6.62
C GLY A 55 -5.85 -3.21 5.27
N GLN A 56 -6.68 -2.55 4.46
CA GLN A 56 -6.21 -1.94 3.20
C GLN A 56 -5.16 -0.85 3.43
N ARG A 57 -5.34 0.00 4.43
CA ARG A 57 -4.33 1.01 4.81
C ARG A 57 -3.03 0.35 5.25
N GLN A 58 -3.11 -0.75 5.99
CA GLN A 58 -1.94 -1.51 6.44
C GLN A 58 -1.19 -2.17 5.28
N LEU A 59 -1.89 -2.80 4.34
CA LEU A 59 -1.27 -3.37 3.14
C LEU A 59 -0.58 -2.30 2.29
N ILE A 60 -1.18 -1.10 2.14
CA ILE A 60 -0.50 0.02 1.46
C ILE A 60 0.73 0.48 2.25
N ALA A 61 0.67 0.51 3.58
CA ALA A 61 1.83 0.85 4.40
C ALA A 61 2.97 -0.17 4.26
N PHE A 62 2.66 -1.47 4.13
CA PHE A 62 3.66 -2.50 3.86
C PHE A 62 4.25 -2.37 2.46
N ALA A 63 3.42 -2.15 1.44
CA ALA A 63 3.91 -1.90 0.08
C ALA A 63 4.84 -0.67 0.06
N ARG A 64 4.48 0.40 0.78
CA ARG A 64 5.33 1.59 0.97
C ARG A 64 6.65 1.26 1.66
N ALA A 65 6.63 0.42 2.68
CA ALA A 65 7.84 0.02 3.39
C ALA A 65 8.78 -0.78 2.48
N LEU A 66 8.24 -1.72 1.69
CA LEU A 66 9.01 -2.51 0.72
C LEU A 66 9.53 -1.67 -0.45
N ALA A 67 8.76 -0.69 -0.92
CA ALA A 67 9.18 0.21 -1.99
C ALA A 67 10.53 0.89 -1.67
N LYS A 68 10.82 1.14 -0.40
CA LYS A 68 12.11 1.71 0.06
C LYS A 68 13.31 0.76 0.00
N GLU A 69 13.11 -0.49 -0.42
CA GLU A 69 14.14 -1.53 -0.46
C GLU A 69 14.98 -1.60 0.84
N PRO A 70 14.33 -1.67 2.01
CA PRO A 70 15.05 -1.60 3.27
C PRO A 70 15.89 -2.87 3.46
N ARG A 71 17.14 -2.71 3.90
CA ARG A 71 17.96 -3.84 4.36
C ARG A 71 17.41 -4.51 5.61
N ILE A 72 16.72 -3.75 6.45
CA ILE A 72 16.09 -4.19 7.70
C ILE A 72 14.70 -3.56 7.77
N LEU A 73 13.67 -4.40 7.88
CA LEU A 73 12.28 -3.99 8.06
C LEU A 73 11.86 -4.30 9.51
N ILE A 74 11.48 -3.27 10.26
CA ILE A 74 10.93 -3.41 11.61
C ILE A 74 9.42 -3.20 11.52
N LEU A 75 8.68 -4.17 12.03
CA LEU A 75 7.23 -4.18 12.06
C LEU A 75 6.78 -4.17 13.51
N ASP A 76 5.94 -3.20 13.87
CA ASP A 76 5.30 -3.14 15.17
C ASP A 76 3.80 -3.40 14.98
N GLU A 77 3.27 -4.39 15.71
CA GLU A 77 1.86 -4.83 15.65
C GLU A 77 1.29 -5.09 14.22
N ALA A 78 2.11 -5.62 13.32
CA ALA A 78 1.78 -5.76 11.89
C ALA A 78 0.61 -6.72 11.54
N THR A 79 0.10 -7.50 12.49
CA THR A 79 -1.01 -8.45 12.26
C THR A 79 -2.29 -8.07 12.98
N SER A 80 -2.34 -6.91 13.65
CA SER A 80 -3.50 -6.51 14.47
C SER A 80 -4.79 -6.28 13.67
N SER A 81 -4.69 -6.07 12.35
CA SER A 81 -5.83 -5.68 11.50
C SER A 81 -5.94 -6.48 10.18
N ILE A 82 -5.22 -7.60 10.06
CA ILE A 82 -5.30 -8.49 8.90
C ILE A 82 -6.07 -9.74 9.34
N ASP A 83 -7.35 -9.79 9.01
CA ASP A 83 -8.12 -11.02 9.07
C ASP A 83 -7.55 -12.01 8.03
N SER A 84 -7.25 -13.22 8.51
CA SER A 84 -6.73 -14.33 7.72
C SER A 84 -7.86 -15.05 6.99
N GLU A 85 -8.40 -14.42 5.94
CA GLU A 85 -9.20 -15.08 4.91
C GLU A 85 -8.47 -15.17 3.56
#